data_AF-A0A9D5A6A1-F1
#
_entry.id   AF-A0A9D5A6A1-F1
#
_cell.length_a   1.000
_cell.length_b   1.000
_cell.length_c   1.000
_cell.angle_alpha   90.00
_cell.angle_beta   90.00
_cell.angle_gamma   90.00
#
_symmetry.space_group_name_H-M   'P 1'
#
loop_
_entity.id
_entity.type
_entity.pdbx_description
1 polymer ?
#
loop_
_entity_poly.entity_id
_entity_poly.type
_entity_poly.pdbx_seq_one_letter_code
_entity_poly.pdbx_strand_id
1 'polypeptide(L)'
;GLYRYRIGDVLQVVGYYNKAPQFRFICRRNVVISIDSEKTNEEDLHRSVTKAKKLLEPYDALLVEYTSYADTSSLPGHYVLYWEILHYGSKMDPLDPNVLQECCIAVEEELDYVYRRCRTNDKSVGALEIRLVEPGTFEALMDFFITKGSSINQYKTPRCIKSKKALKLLKSKVMASFFSPRDPKWTVT
;
A
#
# COMPACT_ATOMS: atom_id res chain seq x y z
N GLY A 1 -3.04 33.57 6.29
CA GLY A 1 -4.49 33.80 6.40
C GLY A 1 -5.28 32.56 6.06
N LEU A 2 -5.18 31.51 6.89
CA LEU A 2 -6.02 30.31 6.76
C LEU A 2 -7.13 30.40 7.80
N TYR A 3 -8.38 30.49 7.37
CA TYR A 3 -9.54 30.69 8.25
C TYR A 3 -10.32 29.39 8.42
N ARG A 4 -10.40 28.89 9.66
CA ARG A 4 -11.13 27.64 10.03
C ARG A 4 -10.74 26.43 9.16
N TYR A 5 -9.47 26.38 8.73
CA TYR A 5 -8.96 25.32 7.88
C TYR A 5 -8.88 23.99 8.65
N ARG A 6 -9.37 22.92 8.03
CA ARG A 6 -9.32 21.58 8.62
C ARG A 6 -7.98 20.93 8.30
N ILE A 7 -7.13 20.77 9.30
CA ILE A 7 -5.81 20.14 9.16
C ILE A 7 -5.92 18.65 8.81
N GLY A 8 -7.00 17.98 9.22
CA GLY A 8 -7.24 16.56 8.98
C GLY A 8 -6.63 15.63 10.04
N ASP A 9 -5.93 16.17 11.03
CA ASP A 9 -5.41 15.40 12.17
C ASP A 9 -6.54 15.08 13.17
N VAL A 10 -6.53 13.85 13.69
CA VAL A 10 -7.44 13.36 14.72
C VAL A 10 -6.67 13.30 16.03
N LEU A 11 -7.16 14.06 17.01
CA LEU A 11 -6.54 14.22 18.33
C LEU A 11 -7.50 13.74 19.42
N GLN A 12 -6.98 13.00 20.40
CA GLN A 12 -7.69 12.63 21.62
C GLN A 12 -7.26 13.57 22.75
N VAL A 13 -8.21 14.19 23.46
CA VAL A 13 -7.89 14.91 24.69
C VAL A 13 -7.50 13.89 25.76
N VAL A 14 -6.31 14.02 26.33
CA VAL A 14 -5.80 13.11 27.38
C VAL A 14 -5.64 13.77 28.74
N GLY A 15 -5.71 15.09 28.80
CA GLY A 15 -5.55 15.84 30.03
C GLY A 15 -5.55 17.35 29.77
N TYR A 16 -5.27 18.11 30.82
CA TYR A 16 -5.15 19.56 30.77
C TYR A 16 -3.93 19.99 31.58
N TYR A 17 -3.15 20.91 31.02
CA TYR A 17 -2.16 21.66 31.77
C TYR A 17 -2.76 23.04 32.07
N ASN A 18 -3.16 23.27 33.31
CA ASN A 18 -3.98 24.40 33.72
C ASN A 18 -5.28 24.46 32.88
N LYS A 19 -5.42 25.47 32.02
CA LYS A 19 -6.57 25.64 31.12
C LYS A 19 -6.30 25.15 29.69
N ALA A 20 -5.07 24.74 29.36
CA ALA A 20 -4.70 24.30 28.02
C ALA A 20 -4.90 22.78 27.86
N PRO A 21 -5.69 22.32 26.87
CA PRO A 21 -5.87 20.90 26.62
C PRO A 21 -4.58 20.25 26.12
N GLN A 22 -4.31 19.04 26.61
CA GLN A 22 -3.25 18.17 26.14
C GLN A 22 -3.83 17.11 25.23
N PHE A 23 -3.20 16.92 24.07
CA PHE A 23 -3.68 16.02 23.03
C PHE A 23 -2.72 14.87 22.81
N ARG A 24 -3.28 13.67 22.66
CA ARG A 24 -2.60 12.53 22.05
C ARG A 24 -2.99 12.45 20.58
N PHE A 25 -1.98 12.40 19.71
CA PHE A 25 -2.19 12.21 18.28
C PHE A 25 -2.67 10.78 18.01
N ILE A 26 -3.80 10.64 17.30
CA ILE A 26 -4.33 9.32 16.91
C ILE A 26 -3.87 8.99 15.49
N CYS A 27 -4.25 9.82 14.52
CA CYS A 27 -3.92 9.63 13.12
C CYS A 27 -4.19 10.90 12.31
N ARG A 28 -3.71 10.95 11.07
CA ARG A 28 -4.19 11.90 10.06
C ARG A 28 -5.22 11.19 9.19
N ARG A 29 -6.38 11.82 8.98
CA ARG A 29 -7.44 11.26 8.14
C ARG A 29 -6.91 11.03 6.73
N ASN A 30 -7.36 9.95 6.12
CA ASN A 30 -7.07 9.54 4.75
C ASN A 30 -5.62 9.14 4.46
N VAL A 31 -4.74 8.96 5.45
CA VAL A 31 -3.39 8.39 5.22
C VAL A 31 -3.43 6.88 5.36
N VAL A 32 -3.13 6.18 4.27
CA VAL A 32 -3.15 4.71 4.18
C VAL A 32 -1.76 4.14 4.39
N ILE A 33 -0.74 4.74 3.78
CA ILE A 33 0.67 4.34 3.91
C ILE A 33 1.54 5.58 4.10
N SER A 34 2.55 5.47 4.97
CA SER A 34 3.62 6.45 5.17
C SER A 34 4.81 5.76 5.85
N ILE A 35 6.01 6.01 5.34
CA ILE A 35 7.32 5.58 5.86
C ILE A 35 8.05 6.78 6.47
N ASP A 36 8.07 7.92 5.79
CA ASP A 36 8.74 9.15 6.20
C ASP A 36 7.76 10.34 6.14
N SER A 37 8.10 11.39 5.39
CA SER A 37 7.29 12.60 5.26
C SER A 37 6.16 12.47 4.24
N GLU A 38 6.20 11.42 3.41
CA GLU A 38 5.19 11.15 2.40
C GLU A 38 3.93 10.56 3.01
N LYS A 39 2.79 10.93 2.44
CA LYS A 39 1.48 10.51 2.93
C LYS A 39 0.66 10.05 1.74
N THR A 40 0.58 8.74 1.54
CA THR A 40 -0.22 8.16 0.47
C THR A 40 -1.62 7.88 0.98
N ASN A 41 -2.62 8.43 0.30
CA ASN A 41 -4.03 8.17 0.58
C ASN A 41 -4.56 6.95 -0.21
N GLU A 42 -5.79 6.54 0.10
CA GLU A 42 -6.40 5.37 -0.54
C GLU A 42 -6.65 5.59 -2.03
N GLU A 43 -7.03 6.80 -2.42
CA GLU A 43 -7.39 7.18 -3.79
C GLU A 43 -6.15 7.17 -4.69
N ASP A 44 -5.04 7.75 -4.23
CA ASP A 44 -3.77 7.79 -4.92
C ASP A 44 -3.20 6.38 -5.08
N LEU A 45 -3.28 5.55 -4.04
CA LEU A 45 -2.89 4.15 -4.10
C LEU A 45 -3.77 3.36 -5.07
N HIS A 46 -5.09 3.60 -5.06
CA HIS A 46 -6.01 2.91 -5.98
C HIS A 46 -5.77 3.33 -7.42
N ARG A 47 -5.52 4.62 -7.67
CA ARG A 47 -5.20 5.15 -8.99
C ARG A 47 -3.89 4.58 -9.52
N SER A 48 -2.84 4.53 -8.70
CA SER A 48 -1.54 3.99 -9.10
C SER A 48 -1.60 2.50 -9.43
N VAL A 49 -2.29 1.70 -8.59
CA VAL A 49 -2.54 0.27 -8.87
C VAL A 49 -3.41 0.08 -10.12
N THR A 50 -4.42 0.94 -10.33
CA THR A 50 -5.28 0.89 -11.52
C THR A 50 -4.53 1.20 -12.81
N LYS A 51 -3.48 2.04 -12.76
CA LYS A 51 -2.60 2.25 -13.91
C LYS A 51 -1.69 1.05 -14.13
N ALA A 52 -1.07 0.54 -13.06
CA ALA A 52 -0.14 -0.59 -13.15
C ALA A 52 -0.82 -1.88 -13.64
N LYS A 53 -2.06 -2.17 -13.21
CA LYS A 53 -2.78 -3.37 -13.67
C LYS A 53 -3.06 -3.41 -15.18
N LYS A 54 -3.07 -2.25 -15.87
CA LYS A 54 -3.22 -2.22 -17.33
C LYS A 54 -2.06 -2.90 -18.05
N LEU A 55 -0.88 -2.96 -17.41
CA LEU A 55 0.29 -3.66 -17.95
C LEU A 55 0.12 -5.19 -17.90
N LEU A 56 -0.84 -5.70 -17.12
CA LEU A 56 -1.17 -7.12 -17.03
C LEU A 56 -2.16 -7.58 -18.10
N GLU A 57 -2.95 -6.67 -18.68
CA GLU A 57 -3.98 -6.98 -19.69
C GLU A 57 -3.46 -7.78 -20.89
N PRO A 58 -2.27 -7.51 -21.45
CA PRO A 58 -1.73 -8.28 -22.59
C PRO A 58 -1.33 -9.73 -22.24
N TYR A 59 -1.23 -10.07 -20.96
CA TYR A 59 -0.75 -11.37 -20.47
C TYR A 59 -1.87 -12.27 -19.94
N ASP A 60 -3.12 -11.94 -20.24
CA ASP A 60 -4.30 -12.64 -19.73
C ASP A 60 -4.32 -12.80 -18.19
N ALA A 61 -3.77 -11.79 -17.50
CA ALA A 61 -3.62 -11.74 -16.06
C ALA A 61 -4.52 -10.65 -15.46
N LEU A 62 -5.36 -11.03 -14.50
CA LEU A 62 -6.27 -10.13 -13.81
C LEU A 62 -5.85 -9.97 -12.35
N LEU A 63 -5.63 -8.73 -11.92
CA LEU A 63 -5.50 -8.41 -10.50
C LEU A 63 -6.87 -8.54 -9.82
N VAL A 64 -7.06 -9.60 -9.03
CA VAL A 64 -8.31 -9.90 -8.31
C VAL A 64 -8.45 -8.96 -7.13
N GLU A 65 -7.44 -8.90 -6.28
CA GLU A 65 -7.45 -8.10 -5.07
C GLU A 65 -6.03 -7.68 -4.68
N TYR A 66 -5.95 -6.56 -3.96
CA TYR A 66 -4.67 -6.08 -3.44
C TYR A 66 -4.80 -5.43 -2.07
N THR A 67 -3.72 -5.50 -1.30
CA THR A 67 -3.53 -4.73 -0.07
C THR A 67 -2.11 -4.21 0.02
N SER A 68 -1.85 -3.31 0.96
CA SER A 68 -0.55 -2.67 1.13
C SER A 68 -0.04 -2.73 2.56
N TYR A 69 1.25 -2.51 2.72
CA TYR A 69 1.94 -2.47 3.99
C TYR A 69 3.16 -1.55 3.91
N ALA A 70 3.41 -0.79 4.97
CA ALA A 70 4.63 -0.02 5.15
C ALA A 70 5.68 -0.90 5.84
N ASP A 71 6.66 -1.41 5.09
CA ASP A 71 7.74 -2.22 5.66
C ASP A 71 8.85 -1.32 6.20
N THR A 72 8.98 -1.33 7.52
CA THR A 72 9.98 -0.58 8.28
C THR A 72 11.10 -1.48 8.82
N SER A 73 11.14 -2.75 8.38
CA SER A 73 12.22 -3.67 8.76
C SER A 73 13.50 -3.45 7.96
N SER A 74 13.40 -2.89 6.75
CA SER A 74 14.54 -2.43 5.95
C SER A 74 14.88 -0.98 6.24
N LEU A 75 16.13 -0.59 6.01
CA LEU A 75 16.57 0.79 6.04
C LEU A 75 17.19 1.17 4.68
N PRO A 76 16.58 2.08 3.90
CA PRO A 76 15.31 2.77 4.15
C PRO A 76 14.09 1.83 4.13
N GLY A 77 13.02 2.23 4.81
CA GLY A 77 11.74 1.52 4.76
C GLY A 77 11.08 1.68 3.38
N HIS A 78 10.18 0.78 3.00
CA HIS A 78 9.58 0.79 1.67
C HIS A 78 8.13 0.31 1.67
N TYR A 79 7.44 0.56 0.56
CA TYR A 79 6.07 0.13 0.36
C TYR A 79 6.02 -1.29 -0.16
N VAL A 80 5.19 -2.13 0.44
CA VAL A 80 4.92 -3.49 0.00
C VAL A 80 3.46 -3.59 -0.42
N LEU A 81 3.21 -4.03 -1.65
CA LEU A 81 1.88 -4.36 -2.15
C LEU A 81 1.74 -5.87 -2.29
N TYR A 82 0.68 -6.44 -1.72
CA TYR A 82 0.32 -7.84 -1.94
C TYR A 82 -0.71 -7.91 -3.05
N TRP A 83 -0.40 -8.65 -4.11
CA TRP A 83 -1.26 -8.77 -5.30
C TRP A 83 -1.67 -10.24 -5.48
N GLU A 84 -2.98 -10.48 -5.57
CA GLU A 84 -3.53 -11.77 -5.96
C GLU A 84 -3.93 -11.68 -7.45
N ILE A 85 -3.26 -12.44 -8.30
CA ILE A 85 -3.44 -12.43 -9.74
C ILE A 85 -4.04 -13.75 -10.19
N LEU A 86 -5.09 -13.68 -11.01
CA LEU A 86 -5.70 -14.83 -11.67
C LEU A 86 -5.37 -14.79 -13.17
N HIS A 87 -4.89 -15.92 -13.70
CA HIS A 87 -4.68 -16.08 -15.14
C HIS A 87 -5.91 -16.78 -15.74
N TYR A 88 -6.45 -16.23 -16.82
CA TYR A 88 -7.62 -16.81 -17.51
C TYR A 88 -7.27 -17.41 -18.88
N GLY A 89 -6.00 -17.34 -19.30
CA GLY A 89 -5.48 -17.97 -20.51
C GLY A 89 -5.21 -19.47 -20.38
N SER A 90 -5.15 -20.18 -21.52
CA SER A 90 -4.94 -21.65 -21.57
C SER A 90 -3.52 -22.09 -21.20
N LYS A 91 -2.57 -21.15 -21.11
CA LYS A 91 -1.21 -21.39 -20.64
C LYS A 91 -1.05 -20.69 -19.29
N MET A 92 -0.83 -21.48 -18.24
CA MET A 92 -0.33 -20.99 -16.95
C MET A 92 1.17 -20.66 -17.05
N ASP A 93 1.58 -19.97 -18.10
CA ASP A 93 2.96 -19.52 -18.20
C ASP A 93 3.18 -18.44 -17.12
N PRO A 94 4.23 -18.55 -16.30
CA PRO A 94 4.50 -17.56 -15.28
C PRO A 94 4.73 -16.20 -15.92
N LEU A 95 4.10 -15.15 -15.35
CA LEU A 95 4.36 -13.75 -15.72
C LEU A 95 5.86 -13.49 -15.74
N ASP A 96 6.35 -12.89 -16.83
CA ASP A 96 7.74 -12.46 -16.92
C ASP A 96 8.04 -11.52 -15.73
N PRO A 97 9.07 -11.81 -14.92
CA PRO A 97 9.54 -10.94 -13.85
C PRO A 97 9.66 -9.47 -14.26
N ASN A 98 10.02 -9.20 -15.51
CA ASN A 98 10.15 -7.84 -16.05
C ASN A 98 8.81 -7.09 -16.04
N VAL A 99 7.69 -7.76 -16.33
CA VAL A 99 6.36 -7.13 -16.34
C VAL A 99 5.96 -6.67 -14.95
N LEU A 100 6.29 -7.47 -13.92
CA LEU A 100 5.99 -7.14 -12.53
C LEU A 100 6.92 -6.03 -12.01
N GLN A 101 8.16 -5.99 -12.45
CA GLN A 101 9.07 -4.86 -12.20
C GLN A 101 8.55 -3.57 -12.87
N GLU A 102 8.05 -3.65 -14.10
CA GLU A 102 7.40 -2.53 -14.79
C GLU A 102 6.11 -2.09 -14.07
N CYS A 103 5.35 -3.02 -13.49
CA CYS A 103 4.22 -2.69 -12.62
C CYS A 103 4.67 -1.92 -11.37
N CYS A 104 5.78 -2.33 -10.73
CA CYS A 104 6.30 -1.64 -9.55
C CYS A 104 6.62 -0.16 -9.86
N ILE A 105 7.36 0.10 -10.94
CA ILE A 105 7.72 1.46 -11.32
C ILE A 105 6.50 2.26 -11.81
N ALA A 106 5.55 1.64 -12.50
CA ALA A 106 4.31 2.30 -12.91
C ALA A 106 3.47 2.76 -11.71
N VAL A 107 3.49 2.00 -10.60
CA VAL A 107 2.90 2.45 -9.34
C VAL A 107 3.67 3.65 -8.80
N GLU A 108 5.00 3.56 -8.67
CA GLU A 108 5.82 4.64 -8.09
C GLU A 108 5.72 5.96 -8.87
N GLU A 109 5.59 5.90 -10.21
CA GLU A 109 5.46 7.08 -11.06
C GLU A 109 4.11 7.81 -10.89
N GLU A 110 3.05 7.10 -10.48
CA GLU A 110 1.72 7.67 -10.21
C GLU A 110 1.51 8.15 -8.78
N LEU A 111 2.43 7.80 -7.88
CA LEU A 111 2.40 8.30 -6.52
C LEU A 111 2.75 9.79 -6.48
N ASP A 112 2.34 10.42 -5.37
CA ASP A 112 2.48 11.86 -5.18
C ASP A 112 3.94 12.35 -5.31
N TYR A 113 4.07 13.63 -5.63
CA TYR A 113 5.36 14.31 -5.75
C TYR A 113 6.26 14.08 -4.53
N VAL A 114 5.68 14.07 -3.31
CA VAL A 114 6.46 13.84 -2.08
C VAL A 114 7.04 12.44 -2.03
N TYR A 115 6.28 11.40 -2.41
CA TYR A 115 6.80 10.03 -2.48
C TYR A 115 7.97 9.94 -3.46
N ARG A 116 7.80 10.52 -4.66
CA ARG A 116 8.84 10.53 -5.69
C ARG A 116 10.09 11.30 -5.26
N ARG A 117 9.93 12.40 -4.51
CA ARG A 117 11.06 13.10 -3.89
C ARG A 117 11.78 12.23 -2.87
N CYS A 118 11.04 11.60 -1.95
CA CYS A 118 11.59 10.74 -0.91
C CYS A 118 12.35 9.54 -1.50
N ARG A 119 11.87 9.01 -2.63
CA ARG A 119 12.48 7.90 -3.35
C ARG A 119 13.73 8.32 -4.14
N THR A 120 13.65 9.42 -4.90
CA THR A 120 14.67 9.81 -5.88
C THR A 120 15.75 10.73 -5.30
N ASN A 121 15.36 11.71 -4.48
CA ASN A 121 16.26 12.75 -3.94
C ASN A 121 16.68 12.46 -2.50
N ASP A 122 15.71 12.32 -1.59
CA ASP A 122 15.99 12.24 -0.16
C ASP A 122 16.53 10.86 0.25
N LYS A 123 16.32 9.84 -0.62
CA LYS A 123 16.65 8.42 -0.39
C LYS A 123 16.11 7.88 0.94
N SER A 124 15.03 8.46 1.45
CA SER A 124 14.39 8.07 2.72
C SER A 124 13.38 6.93 2.56
N VAL A 125 12.94 6.66 1.32
CA VAL A 125 12.06 5.55 0.96
C VAL A 125 12.78 4.60 0.00
N GLY A 126 12.72 3.31 0.26
CA GLY A 126 13.28 2.24 -0.58
C GLY A 126 12.38 1.88 -1.77
N ALA A 127 12.86 0.99 -2.63
CA ALA A 127 12.11 0.53 -3.81
C ALA A 127 10.79 -0.13 -3.42
N LEU A 128 9.70 0.29 -4.08
CA LEU A 128 8.40 -0.38 -3.93
C LEU A 128 8.53 -1.86 -4.30
N GLU A 129 7.93 -2.70 -3.46
CA GLU A 129 7.90 -4.15 -3.62
C GLU A 129 6.47 -4.62 -3.93
N ILE A 130 6.31 -5.41 -4.99
CA ILE A 130 5.09 -6.19 -5.25
C ILE A 130 5.36 -7.64 -4.87
N ARG A 131 4.56 -8.17 -3.94
CA ARG A 131 4.54 -9.56 -3.52
C ARG A 131 3.32 -10.26 -4.10
N LEU A 132 3.55 -11.25 -4.95
CA LEU A 132 2.49 -12.12 -5.45
C LEU A 132 2.08 -13.10 -4.37
N VAL A 133 0.77 -13.23 -4.16
CA VAL A 133 0.21 -14.21 -3.22
C VAL A 133 -0.54 -15.31 -3.95
N GLU A 134 -0.63 -16.48 -3.31
CA GLU A 134 -1.41 -17.61 -3.82
C GLU A 134 -2.89 -17.21 -4.04
N PRO A 135 -3.58 -17.75 -5.06
CA PRO A 135 -5.02 -17.60 -5.20
C PRO A 135 -5.77 -18.10 -3.95
N GLY A 136 -6.78 -17.35 -3.50
CA GLY A 136 -7.52 -17.62 -2.26
C GLY A 136 -6.85 -17.07 -0.99
N THR A 137 -5.75 -16.33 -1.12
CA THR A 137 -5.10 -15.70 0.05
C THR A 137 -5.98 -14.62 0.66
N PHE A 138 -6.66 -13.81 -0.16
CA PHE A 138 -7.58 -12.79 0.36
C PHE A 138 -8.86 -13.38 0.96
N GLU A 139 -9.29 -14.57 0.54
CA GLU A 139 -10.37 -15.33 1.21
C GLU A 139 -9.94 -15.77 2.61
N ALA A 140 -8.75 -16.36 2.74
CA ALA A 140 -8.19 -16.73 4.05
C ALA A 140 -7.98 -15.49 4.95
N LEU A 141 -7.62 -14.34 4.37
CA LEU A 141 -7.53 -13.08 5.09
C LEU A 141 -8.91 -12.60 5.57
N MET A 142 -9.95 -12.75 4.75
CA MET A 142 -11.33 -12.44 5.10
C MET A 142 -11.80 -13.29 6.28
N ASP A 143 -11.61 -14.61 6.21
CA ASP A 143 -11.96 -15.55 7.29
C ASP A 143 -11.26 -15.20 8.61
N PHE A 144 -9.99 -14.77 8.53
CA PHE A 144 -9.25 -14.30 9.69
C PHE A 144 -9.90 -13.07 10.35
N PHE A 145 -10.43 -12.13 9.57
CA PHE A 145 -11.12 -10.95 10.11
C PHE A 145 -12.54 -11.27 10.60
N ILE A 146 -13.27 -12.17 9.93
CA ILE A 146 -14.59 -12.63 10.36
C ILE A 146 -14.51 -13.29 11.74
N THR A 147 -13.53 -14.19 11.93
CA THR A 147 -13.28 -14.86 13.22
C THR A 147 -13.01 -13.88 14.35
N LYS A 148 -12.53 -12.68 14.03
CA LYS A 148 -12.25 -11.59 14.99
C LYS A 148 -13.45 -10.68 15.28
N GLY A 149 -14.62 -10.98 14.73
CA GLY A 149 -15.86 -10.26 14.98
C GLY A 149 -16.26 -9.26 13.89
N SER A 150 -15.62 -9.30 12.72
CA SER A 150 -16.10 -8.54 11.55
C SER A 150 -17.36 -9.20 10.98
N SER A 151 -18.38 -8.39 10.66
CA SER A 151 -19.57 -8.87 9.97
C SER A 151 -19.24 -9.29 8.53
N ILE A 152 -19.63 -10.50 8.14
CA ILE A 152 -19.36 -11.07 6.81
C ILE A 152 -19.91 -10.22 5.67
N ASN A 153 -21.11 -9.66 5.85
CA ASN A 153 -21.80 -8.87 4.82
C ASN A 153 -21.24 -7.44 4.65
N GLN A 154 -20.34 -7.00 5.53
CA GLN A 154 -19.74 -5.66 5.49
C GLN A 154 -18.23 -5.68 5.24
N TYR A 155 -17.65 -6.88 5.10
CA TYR A 155 -16.22 -6.99 4.91
C TYR A 155 -15.82 -6.39 3.56
N LYS A 156 -14.86 -5.47 3.62
CA LYS A 156 -14.10 -4.99 2.48
C LYS A 156 -12.63 -5.25 2.78
N THR A 157 -11.89 -5.72 1.78
CA THR A 157 -10.45 -5.91 1.92
C THR A 157 -9.80 -4.59 2.32
N PRO A 158 -9.15 -4.51 3.50
CA PRO A 158 -8.49 -3.28 3.91
C PRO A 158 -7.35 -2.96 2.96
N ARG A 159 -7.27 -1.72 2.48
CA ARG A 159 -6.21 -1.29 1.55
C ARG A 159 -4.83 -1.21 2.17
N CYS A 160 -4.73 -1.14 3.51
CA CYS A 160 -3.48 -1.26 4.25
C CYS A 160 -3.64 -2.10 5.50
N ILE A 161 -2.75 -3.08 5.68
CA ILE A 161 -2.76 -3.99 6.84
C ILE A 161 -1.85 -3.44 7.93
N LYS A 162 -2.43 -3.19 9.12
CA LYS A 162 -1.69 -2.83 10.34
C LYS A 162 -1.53 -3.98 11.33
N SER A 163 -2.35 -5.03 11.19
CA SER A 163 -2.35 -6.18 12.11
C SER A 163 -1.19 -7.11 11.84
N LYS A 164 -0.30 -7.30 12.83
CA LYS A 164 0.85 -8.22 12.74
C LYS A 164 0.44 -9.67 12.40
N LYS A 165 -0.71 -10.13 12.90
CA LYS A 165 -1.21 -11.49 12.62
C LYS A 165 -1.68 -11.64 11.17
N ALA A 166 -2.38 -10.64 10.64
CA ALA A 166 -2.81 -10.61 9.23
C ALA A 166 -1.60 -10.52 8.29
N LEU A 167 -0.59 -9.72 8.63
CA LEU A 167 0.67 -9.66 7.88
C LEU A 167 1.42 -11.00 7.88
N LYS A 168 1.40 -11.74 9.00
CA LYS A 168 2.03 -13.06 9.06
C LYS A 168 1.35 -14.05 8.11
N LEU A 169 0.01 -14.01 8.03
CA LEU A 169 -0.77 -14.82 7.09
C LEU A 169 -0.40 -14.47 5.65
N LEU A 170 -0.42 -13.19 5.29
CA LEU A 170 -0.03 -12.73 3.95
C LEU A 170 1.40 -13.15 3.60
N LYS A 171 2.37 -12.91 4.49
CA LYS A 171 3.77 -13.30 4.29
C LYS A 171 3.95 -14.81 4.08
N SER A 172 3.16 -15.65 4.74
CA SER A 172 3.22 -17.11 4.57
C SER A 172 2.67 -17.61 3.23
N LYS A 173 1.94 -16.75 2.51
CA LYS A 173 1.26 -17.05 1.24
C LYS A 173 1.92 -16.35 0.04
N VAL A 174 3.09 -15.75 0.24
CA VAL A 174 3.84 -15.09 -0.83
C VAL A 174 4.52 -16.14 -1.70
N MET A 175 4.25 -16.09 -3.00
CA MET A 175 4.89 -16.94 -4.00
C MET A 175 6.18 -16.32 -4.55
N ALA A 176 6.16 -15.00 -4.79
CA ALA A 176 7.28 -14.26 -5.37
C ALA A 176 7.26 -12.79 -4.96
N SER A 177 8.42 -12.14 -5.02
CA SER A 177 8.62 -10.72 -4.69
C SER A 177 9.40 -10.02 -5.80
N PHE A 178 8.94 -8.83 -6.19
CA PHE A 178 9.54 -8.02 -7.25
C PHE A 178 9.71 -6.59 -6.74
N PHE A 179 10.85 -5.99 -7.04
CA PHE A 179 11.16 -4.62 -6.64
C PHE A 179 11.16 -3.71 -7.87
N SER A 180 10.86 -2.42 -7.65
CA SER A 180 11.02 -1.40 -8.67
C SER A 180 12.48 -1.37 -9.18
N PRO A 181 12.71 -1.50 -10.50
CA PRO A 181 14.06 -1.64 -11.07
C PRO A 181 14.84 -0.32 -11.12
N ARG A 182 14.14 0.82 -10.97
CA ARG A 182 14.71 2.17 -11.05
C ARG A 182 13.93 3.14 -10.18
N ASP A 183 14.47 4.34 -9.99
CA ASP A 183 13.77 5.40 -9.27
C ASP A 183 12.70 6.07 -10.17
N PRO A 184 11.57 6.54 -9.60
CA PRO A 184 10.55 7.27 -10.33
C PRO A 184 11.04 8.66 -10.74
N LYS A 185 10.47 9.18 -11.83
CA LYS A 185 10.81 10.52 -12.32
C LYS A 185 10.38 11.59 -11.33
N TRP A 186 11.36 12.31 -10.81
CA TRP A 186 11.17 13.47 -9.95
C TRP A 186 11.95 14.66 -10.53
N THR A 187 11.23 15.71 -10.90
CA THR A 187 11.80 16.96 -11.42
C THR A 187 11.27 18.11 -10.57
N VAL A 188 12.15 19.02 -10.16
CA VAL A 188 11.76 20.27 -9.52
C VAL A 188 11.18 21.17 -10.61
N THR A 189 9.86 21.25 -10.68
CA THR A 189 9.16 22.29 -11.47
C THR A 189 9.27 23.63 -10.79
#